data_AF-A0A497JEG3-F1
#
_entry.id   AF-A0A497JEG3-F1
#
_cell.length_a   1.000
_cell.length_b   1.000
_cell.length_c   1.000
_cell.angle_alpha   90.00
_cell.angle_beta   90.00
_cell.angle_gamma   90.00
#
_symmetry.space_group_name_H-M   'P 1'
#
loop_
_entity.id
_entity.type
_entity.pdbx_description
1 polymer ?
#
loop_
_entity_poly.entity_id
_entity_poly.type
_entity_poly.pdbx_seq_one_letter_code
_entity_poly.pdbx_strand_id
1 'polypeptide(L)'
;MSDYAAYFAEKRYEIIKNVLKECVTEKEKKLTLTDALDKVFLDKYLGIPIFLILMWGVFEFAFSASAPFSDLIDMFFSRLAELASENISGLLGSFIGDGIISGLGAVLVFVPP
;
A
#
# COMPACT_ATOMS: atom_id res chain seq x y z
N MET A 1 24.70 -42.03 28.90
CA MET A 1 23.25 -42.26 28.71
C MET A 1 22.67 -41.38 27.58
N SER A 2 23.08 -40.11 27.47
CA SER A 2 22.71 -39.22 26.34
C SER A 2 23.22 -39.69 24.97
N ASP A 3 24.45 -40.20 24.86
CA ASP A 3 25.03 -40.70 23.59
C ASP A 3 24.23 -41.84 22.94
N TYR A 4 23.76 -42.79 23.74
CA TYR A 4 22.99 -43.92 23.22
C TYR A 4 21.64 -43.47 22.63
N ALA A 5 20.99 -42.48 23.26
CA ALA A 5 19.74 -41.93 22.74
C ALA A 5 19.96 -41.19 21.41
N ALA A 6 21.05 -40.44 21.28
CA ALA A 6 21.43 -39.78 20.03
C ALA A 6 21.74 -40.79 18.92
N TYR A 7 22.51 -41.85 19.23
CA TYR A 7 22.82 -42.93 18.30
C TYR A 7 21.56 -43.63 17.76
N PHE A 8 20.59 -43.94 18.63
CA PHE A 8 19.32 -44.53 18.20
C PHE A 8 18.43 -43.55 17.43
N ALA A 9 18.52 -42.24 17.68
CA ALA A 9 17.82 -41.24 16.88
C ALA A 9 18.41 -41.17 15.47
N GLU A 10 19.74 -41.10 15.36
CA GLU A 10 20.46 -41.01 14.09
C GLU A 10 20.19 -42.22 13.20
N LYS A 11 20.22 -43.44 13.76
CA LYS A 11 19.86 -44.67 13.02
C LYS A 11 18.43 -44.67 12.51
N ARG A 12 17.46 -44.15 13.28
CA ARG A 12 16.06 -44.02 12.82
C ARG A 12 15.95 -43.02 11.67
N TYR A 13 16.60 -41.86 11.77
CA TYR A 13 16.62 -40.88 10.68
C TYR A 13 17.31 -41.42 9.42
N GLU A 14 18.35 -42.24 9.57
CA GLU A 14 19.05 -42.90 8.47
C GLU A 14 18.12 -43.88 7.73
N ILE A 15 17.37 -44.71 8.47
CA ILE A 15 16.36 -45.61 7.90
C ILE A 15 15.25 -44.83 7.19
N ILE A 16 14.71 -43.78 7.83
CA ILE A 16 13.67 -42.93 7.24
C ILE A 16 14.18 -42.30 5.94
N LYS A 17 15.42 -41.80 5.91
CA LYS A 17 16.04 -41.20 4.72
C LYS A 17 16.21 -42.20 3.57
N ASN A 18 16.55 -43.45 3.88
CA ASN A 18 16.68 -44.50 2.88
C ASN A 18 15.32 -44.89 2.29
N VAL A 19 14.29 -45.06 3.14
CA VAL A 19 12.91 -45.32 2.68
C VAL A 19 12.38 -44.14 1.86
N LEU A 20 12.65 -42.91 2.28
CA LEU A 20 12.25 -41.71 1.53
C LEU A 20 12.91 -41.66 0.15
N LYS A 21 14.18 -42.06 -0.01
CA LYS A 21 14.84 -42.11 -1.32
C LYS A 21 14.21 -43.12 -2.28
N GLU A 22 13.71 -44.23 -1.76
CA GLU A 22 13.05 -45.27 -2.57
C GLU A 22 11.62 -44.91 -2.94
N CYS A 23 10.90 -44.16 -2.07
CA CYS A 23 9.50 -43.81 -2.27
C CYS A 23 9.27 -42.41 -2.86
N VAL A 24 10.23 -41.49 -2.71
CA VAL A 24 10.13 -40.10 -3.16
C VAL A 24 11.10 -39.86 -4.30
N THR A 25 10.57 -39.72 -5.51
CA THR A 25 11.32 -39.12 -6.62
C THR A 25 11.31 -37.61 -6.40
N GLU A 26 12.46 -37.03 -6.04
CA GLU A 26 12.60 -35.57 -6.03
C GLU A 26 12.37 -35.06 -7.46
N LYS A 27 11.17 -34.55 -7.75
CA LYS A 27 10.96 -33.74 -8.94
C LYS A 27 11.74 -32.46 -8.73
N GLU A 28 12.59 -32.10 -9.69
CA GLU A 28 13.17 -30.77 -9.73
C GLU A 28 12.05 -29.76 -9.54
N LYS A 29 12.16 -28.97 -8.47
CA LYS A 29 11.20 -27.95 -8.14
C LYS A 29 11.28 -26.91 -9.25
N LYS A 30 10.42 -27.03 -10.26
CA LYS A 30 10.34 -26.07 -11.36
C LYS A 30 10.08 -24.71 -10.72
N LEU A 31 10.99 -23.77 -10.96
CA LEU A 31 10.80 -22.39 -10.52
C LEU A 31 9.46 -21.91 -11.07
N THR A 32 8.54 -21.62 -10.16
CA THR A 32 7.26 -21.03 -10.53
C THR A 32 7.44 -19.54 -10.77
N LEU A 33 6.52 -18.92 -11.51
CA LEU A 33 6.54 -17.45 -11.68
C LEU A 33 6.48 -16.74 -10.32
N THR A 34 5.72 -17.29 -9.37
CA THR A 34 5.67 -16.81 -7.99
C THR A 34 7.04 -16.87 -7.31
N ASP A 35 7.77 -17.99 -7.42
CA ASP A 35 9.12 -18.11 -6.84
C ASP A 35 10.10 -17.07 -7.43
N ALA A 36 9.96 -16.76 -8.73
CA ALA A 36 10.79 -15.76 -9.39
C ALA A 36 10.46 -14.33 -8.93
N LEU A 37 9.17 -14.01 -8.77
CA LEU A 37 8.71 -12.72 -8.27
C LEU A 37 9.15 -12.54 -6.81
N ASP A 38 8.94 -13.53 -5.95
CA ASP A 38 9.36 -13.49 -4.55
C ASP A 38 10.86 -13.24 -4.42
N LYS A 39 11.68 -13.84 -5.28
CA LYS A 39 13.13 -13.63 -5.26
C LYS A 39 13.53 -12.18 -5.58
N VAL A 40 12.71 -11.44 -6.32
CA VAL A 40 12.96 -10.04 -6.69
C VAL A 40 12.33 -9.08 -5.67
N PHE A 41 11.07 -9.31 -5.30
CA PHE A 41 10.33 -8.45 -4.37
C PHE A 41 10.73 -8.62 -2.91
N LEU A 42 11.22 -9.80 -2.51
CA LEU A 42 11.66 -10.10 -1.14
C LEU A 42 13.18 -10.09 -0.97
N ASP A 43 13.92 -9.65 -1.98
CA ASP A 43 15.37 -9.50 -1.85
C ASP A 43 15.71 -8.42 -0.81
N LYS A 44 16.76 -8.67 -0.01
CA LYS A 44 17.18 -7.79 1.09
C LYS A 44 17.52 -6.37 0.63
N TYR A 45 18.02 -6.21 -0.60
CA TYR A 45 18.47 -4.92 -1.12
C TYR A 45 17.48 -4.34 -2.14
N LEU A 46 16.88 -5.17 -3.00
CA LEU A 46 15.93 -4.71 -4.01
C LEU A 46 14.49 -4.57 -3.48
N GLY A 47 14.11 -5.33 -2.45
CA GLY A 47 12.76 -5.30 -1.91
C GLY A 47 12.35 -3.94 -1.37
N ILE A 48 13.24 -3.24 -0.64
CA ILE A 48 12.94 -1.91 -0.08
C ILE A 48 12.73 -0.86 -1.19
N PRO A 49 13.64 -0.68 -2.17
CA PRO A 49 13.41 0.23 -3.29
C PRO A 49 12.14 -0.07 -4.09
N ILE A 50 11.87 -1.35 -4.41
CA ILE A 50 10.69 -1.73 -5.17
C ILE A 50 9.42 -1.43 -4.39
N PHE A 51 9.40 -1.75 -3.10
CA PHE A 51 8.29 -1.42 -2.21
C PHE A 51 8.02 0.08 -2.19
N LEU A 52 9.05 0.92 -2.09
CA LEU A 52 8.90 2.38 -2.12
C LEU A 52 8.34 2.88 -3.45
N ILE A 53 8.80 2.35 -4.59
CA ILE A 53 8.28 2.71 -5.91
C ILE A 53 6.80 2.31 -6.04
N LEU A 54 6.45 1.09 -5.62
CA LEU A 54 5.06 0.63 -5.65
C LEU A 54 4.17 1.48 -4.74
N MET A 55 4.62 1.74 -3.50
CA MET A 55 3.90 2.60 -2.57
C MET A 55 3.72 4.02 -3.11
N TRP A 56 4.77 4.59 -3.69
CA TRP A 56 4.66 5.89 -4.35
C TRP A 56 3.66 5.84 -5.50
N GLY A 57 3.71 4.80 -6.34
CA GLY A 57 2.74 4.61 -7.42
C GLY A 57 1.30 4.51 -6.92
N VAL A 58 1.06 3.84 -5.79
CA VAL A 58 -0.27 3.80 -5.16
C VAL A 58 -0.71 5.19 -4.68
N PHE A 59 0.17 5.95 -4.03
CA PHE A 59 -0.15 7.31 -3.60
C PHE A 59 -0.44 8.22 -4.80
N GLU A 60 0.43 8.21 -5.81
CA GLU A 60 0.25 9.00 -7.04
C GLU A 60 -1.07 8.66 -7.72
N PHE A 61 -1.39 7.37 -7.84
CA PHE A 61 -2.65 6.93 -8.41
C PHE A 61 -3.84 7.37 -7.57
N ALA A 62 -3.78 7.24 -6.24
CA ALA A 62 -4.86 7.65 -5.36
C ALA A 62 -5.11 9.17 -5.42
N PHE A 63 -4.06 10.00 -5.39
CA PHE A 63 -4.20 11.46 -5.49
C PHE A 63 -4.64 11.89 -6.90
N SER A 64 -4.09 11.29 -7.96
CA SER A 64 -4.51 11.57 -9.33
C SER A 64 -5.95 11.14 -9.60
N ALA A 65 -6.40 10.03 -9.01
CA ALA A 65 -7.80 9.59 -9.10
C ALA A 65 -8.74 10.48 -8.28
N SER A 66 -8.26 11.08 -7.19
CA SER A 66 -9.01 12.03 -6.36
C SER A 66 -9.12 13.42 -6.98
N ALA A 67 -8.17 13.82 -7.84
CA ALA A 67 -8.12 15.15 -8.47
C ALA A 67 -9.46 15.65 -9.03
N PRO A 68 -10.21 14.89 -9.88
CA PRO A 68 -11.49 15.37 -10.41
C PRO A 68 -12.55 15.63 -9.34
N PHE A 69 -12.53 14.89 -8.22
CA PHE A 69 -13.46 15.10 -7.11
C PHE A 69 -13.07 16.33 -6.29
N SER A 70 -11.78 16.46 -5.99
CA SER A 70 -11.21 17.63 -5.32
C SER A 70 -11.48 18.92 -6.09
N ASP A 71 -11.29 18.91 -7.42
CA ASP A 71 -11.55 20.07 -8.29
C ASP A 71 -13.03 20.48 -8.28
N LEU A 72 -13.95 19.50 -8.27
CA LEU A 72 -15.39 19.76 -8.24
C LEU A 72 -15.79 20.45 -6.92
N ILE A 73 -15.27 19.95 -5.79
CA ILE A 73 -15.50 20.56 -4.48
C ILE A 73 -14.93 21.98 -4.46
N ASP A 74 -13.71 22.18 -4.93
CA ASP A 74 -13.07 23.50 -4.96
C ASP A 74 -13.85 24.51 -5.81
N MET A 75 -14.29 24.11 -7.00
CA MET A 75 -15.14 24.94 -7.87
C MET A 75 -16.49 25.30 -7.21
N PHE A 76 -17.10 24.36 -6.50
CA PHE A 76 -18.37 24.60 -5.82
C PHE A 76 -18.22 25.62 -4.69
N PHE A 77 -17.22 25.43 -3.82
CA PHE A 77 -16.99 26.34 -2.69
C PHE A 77 -16.47 27.71 -3.14
N SER A 78 -15.65 27.78 -4.19
CA SER A 78 -15.19 29.05 -4.77
C SER A 78 -16.36 29.89 -5.30
N ARG A 79 -17.28 29.28 -6.05
CA ARG A 79 -18.50 29.98 -6.52
C ARG A 79 -19.40 30.44 -5.37
N LEU A 80 -19.50 29.62 -4.32
CA LEU A 80 -20.30 29.95 -3.15
C LEU A 80 -19.68 31.11 -2.35
N ALA A 81 -18.36 31.17 -2.28
CA ALA A 81 -17.61 32.26 -1.66
C ALA A 81 -17.79 33.57 -2.44
N GLU A 82 -17.66 33.55 -3.77
CA GLU A 82 -17.91 34.70 -4.63
C GLU A 82 -19.34 35.23 -4.46
N LEU A 83 -20.34 34.35 -4.50
CA LEU A 83 -21.74 34.73 -4.26
C LEU A 83 -21.96 35.38 -2.89
N ALA A 84 -21.31 34.87 -1.84
CA ALA A 84 -21.42 35.44 -0.50
C ALA A 84 -20.76 36.82 -0.41
N SER A 85 -19.58 36.99 -1.02
CA SER A 85 -18.85 38.26 -1.06
C SER A 85 -19.55 39.32 -1.92
N GLU A 86 -20.25 38.93 -2.98
CA GLU A 86 -21.01 39.86 -3.83
C GLU A 86 -22.36 40.29 -3.23
N ASN A 87 -23.07 39.39 -2.54
CA ASN A 87 -24.40 39.68 -1.98
C ASN A 87 -24.37 40.29 -0.58
N ILE A 88 -23.25 40.17 0.14
CA ILE A 88 -23.09 40.70 1.50
C ILE A 88 -22.09 41.85 1.45
N SER A 89 -22.55 43.07 1.76
CA SER A 89 -21.72 44.26 1.64
C SER A 89 -20.71 44.41 2.78
N GLY A 90 -19.48 44.79 2.41
CA GLY A 90 -18.41 45.16 3.35
C GLY A 90 -17.67 43.98 3.97
N LEU A 91 -17.05 44.24 5.12
CA LEU A 91 -16.12 43.33 5.81
C LEU A 91 -16.77 41.99 6.20
N LEU A 92 -18.09 41.96 6.40
CA LEU A 92 -18.85 40.73 6.68
C LEU A 92 -18.88 39.79 5.48
N GLY A 93 -18.99 40.32 4.25
CA GLY A 93 -19.01 39.51 3.02
C GLY A 93 -17.70 38.78 2.81
N SER A 94 -16.58 39.50 2.88
CA SER A 94 -15.23 38.91 2.78
C SER A 94 -14.94 37.93 3.93
N PHE A 95 -15.43 38.19 5.15
CA PHE A 95 -15.24 37.26 6.26
C PHE A 95 -15.98 35.94 6.06
N ILE A 96 -17.20 35.99 5.52
CA ILE A 96 -18.01 34.79 5.27
C ILE A 96 -17.53 34.05 4.02
N GLY A 97 -17.33 34.75 2.90
CA GLY A 97 -16.88 34.18 1.64
C GLY A 97 -15.45 33.65 1.73
N ASP A 98 -14.49 34.55 1.95
CA ASP A 98 -13.06 34.20 1.90
C ASP A 98 -12.61 33.49 3.19
N GLY A 99 -13.20 33.83 4.34
CA GLY A 99 -12.85 33.22 5.62
C GLY A 99 -13.50 31.87 5.87
N ILE A 100 -14.84 31.85 5.94
CA ILE A 100 -15.58 30.65 6.36
C ILE A 100 -15.75 29.67 5.18
N ILE A 101 -16.32 30.13 4.06
CA ILE A 101 -16.71 29.27 2.95
C ILE A 101 -15.47 28.71 2.25
N SER A 102 -14.49 29.57 1.94
CA SER A 102 -13.22 29.13 1.33
C SER A 102 -12.44 28.20 2.28
N GLY A 103 -12.42 28.50 3.58
CA GLY A 103 -11.77 27.65 4.60
C GLY A 103 -12.39 26.26 4.72
N LEU A 104 -13.73 26.16 4.69
CA LEU A 104 -14.43 24.87 4.70
C LEU A 104 -14.19 24.08 3.40
N GLY A 105 -14.18 24.77 2.25
CA GLY A 105 -13.84 24.16 0.96
C GLY A 105 -12.45 23.53 0.97
N ALA A 106 -11.46 24.24 1.49
CA ALA A 106 -10.08 23.75 1.60
C ALA A 106 -9.97 22.47 2.45
N VAL A 107 -10.73 22.35 3.54
CA VAL A 107 -10.73 21.14 4.37
C VAL A 107 -11.46 19.98 3.68
N LEU A 108 -12.59 20.25 3.02
CA LEU A 108 -13.40 19.24 2.34
C LEU A 108 -12.71 18.63 1.12
N VAL A 109 -11.84 19.37 0.44
CA VAL A 109 -11.00 18.87 -0.66
C VAL A 109 -10.07 17.72 -0.21
N PHE A 110 -9.71 17.68 1.08
CA PHE A 110 -8.89 16.60 1.66
C PHE A 110 -9.69 15.38 2.13
N VAL A 111 -11.02 15.37 1.97
CA VAL A 111 -11.85 14.19 2.24
C VAL A 111 -12.10 13.52 0.89
N PRO A 112 -11.34 12.47 0.52
CA PRO A 112 -11.63 11.72 -0.67
C PRO A 112 -12.98 11.01 -0.48
N PRO A 113 -13.86 10.97 -1.49
CA PRO A 113 -15.07 10.16 -1.45
C PRO A 113 -14.77 8.65 -1.39
#